data_AF-A0A379B851-F1
#
_entry.id   AF-A0A379B851-F1
#
_cell.length_a   1.000
_cell.length_b   1.000
_cell.length_c   1.000
_cell.angle_alpha   90.00
_cell.angle_beta   90.00
_cell.angle_gamma   90.00
#
_symmetry.space_group_name_H-M   'P 1'
#
loop_
_entity.id
_entity.type
_entity.pdbx_description
1 polymer ?
#
loop_
_entity_poly.entity_id
_entity_poly.type
_entity_poly.pdbx_seq_one_letter_code
_entity_poly.pdbx_strand_id
1 'polypeptide(L)'
;MALKIEKKKNTQDAEAALKAKGVNSFLWLLAVVVVAVAALGNIYLVEQFSTPIRVVGVVILLIVALAIVAITNQGTKARTFLTDSRTELRRIVWPTRQEAMQTTLIVLGVTVLVSLILWGLDSIIVSIITFLTDLRF
;
A
#
# COMPACT_ATOMS: atom_id res chain seq x y z
N MET A 1 5.62 -39.10 -18.31
CA MET A 1 4.29 -38.77 -18.88
C MET A 1 3.26 -38.41 -17.80
N ALA A 2 3.18 -39.17 -16.70
CA ALA A 2 2.27 -38.92 -15.57
C ALA A 2 2.41 -37.56 -14.87
N LEU A 3 3.65 -37.07 -14.63
CA LEU A 3 3.88 -35.77 -13.98
C LEU A 3 3.34 -34.56 -14.77
N LYS A 4 3.32 -34.63 -16.11
CA LYS A 4 2.70 -33.60 -16.95
C LYS A 4 1.17 -33.61 -16.83
N ILE A 5 0.58 -34.78 -16.60
CA ILE A 5 -0.88 -34.96 -16.48
C ILE A 5 -1.36 -34.39 -15.14
N GLU A 6 -0.65 -34.66 -14.05
CA GLU A 6 -0.97 -34.06 -12.75
C GLU A 6 -0.77 -32.54 -12.73
N LYS A 7 0.33 -32.04 -13.27
CA LYS A 7 0.57 -30.58 -13.33
C LYS A 7 -0.48 -29.87 -14.18
N LYS A 8 -0.89 -30.47 -15.31
CA LYS A 8 -1.96 -29.93 -16.17
C LYS A 8 -3.31 -29.96 -15.46
N LYS A 9 -3.64 -31.06 -14.76
CA LYS A 9 -4.86 -31.19 -13.95
C LYS A 9 -4.93 -30.15 -12.84
N ASN A 10 -3.86 -29.98 -12.06
CA ASN A 10 -3.81 -29.01 -10.95
C ASN A 10 -3.89 -27.54 -11.44
N THR A 11 -3.34 -27.25 -12.62
CA THR A 11 -3.47 -25.92 -13.26
C THR A 11 -4.90 -25.71 -13.80
N GLN A 12 -5.52 -26.76 -14.32
CA GLN A 12 -6.86 -26.75 -14.89
C GLN A 12 -7.96 -26.67 -13.80
N ASP A 13 -7.73 -27.27 -12.63
CA ASP A 13 -8.60 -27.16 -11.44
C ASP A 13 -8.53 -25.74 -10.82
N ALA A 14 -7.36 -25.11 -10.86
CA ALA A 14 -7.16 -23.71 -10.46
C ALA A 14 -7.81 -22.71 -11.44
N GLU A 15 -7.81 -23.00 -12.74
CA GLU A 15 -8.51 -22.22 -13.76
C GLU A 15 -10.03 -22.44 -13.73
N ALA A 16 -10.49 -23.66 -13.43
CA ALA A 16 -11.91 -23.99 -13.29
C ALA A 16 -12.56 -23.35 -12.05
N ALA A 17 -11.77 -23.04 -11.01
CA ALA A 17 -12.23 -22.31 -9.83
C ALA A 17 -12.42 -20.79 -10.07
N LEU A 18 -11.89 -20.25 -11.18
CA LEU A 18 -12.06 -18.86 -11.56
C LEU A 18 -13.39 -18.67 -12.32
N LYS A 19 -14.18 -17.67 -11.92
CA LYS A 19 -15.46 -17.36 -12.59
C LYS A 19 -15.22 -17.06 -14.06
N ALA A 20 -16.17 -17.44 -14.93
CA ALA A 20 -16.11 -17.14 -16.35
C ALA A 20 -15.86 -15.64 -16.60
N LYS A 21 -15.10 -15.33 -17.66
CA LYS A 21 -14.70 -13.95 -18.02
C LYS A 21 -15.89 -12.98 -18.07
N GLY A 22 -17.05 -13.43 -18.55
CA GLY A 22 -18.29 -12.66 -18.59
C GLY A 22 -18.81 -12.28 -17.20
N VAL A 23 -18.92 -13.26 -16.28
CA VAL A 23 -19.37 -13.04 -14.90
C VAL A 23 -18.41 -12.11 -14.16
N ASN A 24 -17.11 -12.28 -14.35
CA ASN A 24 -16.10 -11.41 -13.74
C ASN A 24 -16.18 -9.96 -14.24
N SER A 25 -16.41 -9.77 -15.54
CA SER A 25 -16.57 -8.43 -16.13
C SER A 25 -17.85 -7.76 -15.65
N PHE A 26 -18.93 -8.53 -15.48
CA PHE A 26 -20.18 -8.05 -14.91
C PHE A 26 -20.03 -7.60 -13.45
N LEU A 27 -19.32 -8.37 -12.61
CA LEU A 27 -19.03 -8.00 -11.22
C LEU A 27 -18.23 -6.69 -11.12
N TRP A 28 -17.26 -6.49 -12.03
CA TRP A 28 -16.52 -5.23 -12.10
C TRP A 28 -17.40 -4.05 -12.51
N LEU A 29 -18.24 -4.23 -13.52
CA LEU A 29 -19.19 -3.20 -13.94
C LEU A 29 -20.12 -2.83 -12.78
N LEU A 30 -20.67 -3.83 -12.09
CA LEU A 30 -21.55 -3.63 -10.95
C LEU A 30 -20.83 -2.88 -9.80
N ALA A 31 -19.58 -3.22 -9.50
CA ALA A 31 -18.79 -2.48 -8.51
C ALA A 31 -18.59 -1.02 -8.88
N VAL A 32 -18.25 -0.73 -10.14
CA VAL A 32 -18.08 0.66 -10.64
C VAL A 32 -19.39 1.44 -10.55
N VAL A 33 -20.52 0.81 -10.88
CA VAL A 33 -21.85 1.42 -10.75
C VAL A 33 -22.15 1.77 -9.30
N VAL A 34 -21.89 0.86 -8.35
CA VAL A 34 -22.12 1.13 -6.91
C VAL A 34 -21.28 2.32 -6.42
N VAL A 35 -20.02 2.41 -6.84
CA VAL A 35 -19.15 3.54 -6.48
C VAL A 35 -19.62 4.85 -7.12
N ALA A 36 -20.04 4.81 -8.39
CA ALA A 36 -20.59 5.98 -9.07
C ALA A 36 -21.88 6.47 -8.38
N VAL A 37 -22.76 5.55 -7.97
CA VAL A 37 -23.96 5.88 -7.19
C VAL A 37 -23.59 6.50 -5.84
N ALA A 38 -22.57 5.99 -5.16
CA ALA A 38 -22.10 6.57 -3.90
C ALA A 38 -21.55 8.01 -4.09
N ALA A 39 -20.78 8.24 -5.16
CA ALA A 39 -20.21 9.55 -5.47
C ALA A 39 -21.29 10.56 -5.89
N LEU A 40 -22.17 10.18 -6.82
CA LEU A 40 -23.26 11.03 -7.31
C LEU A 40 -24.30 11.29 -6.21
N GLY A 41 -24.64 10.27 -5.43
CA GLY A 41 -25.49 10.41 -4.25
C GLY A 41 -24.89 11.38 -3.24
N ASN A 42 -23.57 11.31 -2.98
CA ASN A 42 -22.92 12.25 -2.08
C ASN A 42 -22.98 13.71 -2.57
N ILE A 43 -22.96 13.95 -3.90
CA ILE A 43 -23.05 15.30 -4.49
C ILE A 43 -24.50 15.81 -4.47
N TYR A 44 -25.48 14.98 -4.81
CA TYR A 44 -26.88 15.40 -4.91
C TYR A 44 -27.55 15.59 -3.53
N LEU A 45 -27.16 14.78 -2.54
CA LEU A 45 -27.71 14.84 -1.18
C LEU A 45 -27.02 15.88 -0.27
N VAL A 46 -26.15 16.76 -0.80
CA VAL A 46 -25.48 17.81 -0.01
C VAL A 46 -26.46 18.82 0.55
N GLU A 47 -27.44 19.24 -0.25
CA GLU A 47 -28.35 20.33 0.10
C GLU A 47 -29.54 19.87 0.97
N GLN A 48 -29.83 18.56 1.00
CA GLN A 48 -31.04 18.03 1.62
C GLN A 48 -30.81 17.36 3.00
N PHE A 49 -29.57 16.97 3.34
CA PHE A 49 -29.30 16.17 4.54
C PHE A 49 -28.09 16.66 5.36
N SER A 50 -28.19 16.48 6.69
CA SER A 50 -27.10 16.75 7.64
C SER A 50 -25.88 15.85 7.39
N THR A 51 -24.68 16.38 7.60
CA THR A 51 -23.40 15.72 7.28
C THR A 51 -23.23 14.30 7.86
N PRO A 52 -23.69 13.95 9.08
CA PRO A 52 -23.44 12.62 9.65
C PRO A 52 -24.17 11.49 8.91
N ILE A 53 -25.44 11.70 8.50
CA ILE A 53 -26.25 10.66 7.86
C ILE A 53 -25.69 10.29 6.48
N ARG A 54 -25.15 11.28 5.77
CA ARG A 54 -24.55 11.11 4.44
C ARG A 54 -23.28 10.29 4.50
N VAL A 55 -22.42 10.56 5.49
CA VAL A 55 -21.18 9.80 5.70
C VAL A 55 -21.49 8.32 5.95
N VAL A 56 -22.48 8.03 6.79
CA VAL A 56 -22.91 6.64 7.06
C VAL A 56 -23.39 5.97 5.76
N GLY A 57 -24.23 6.64 4.96
CA GLY A 57 -24.70 6.12 3.69
C GLY A 57 -23.57 5.80 2.69
N VAL A 58 -22.61 6.71 2.55
CA VAL A 58 -21.44 6.52 1.68
C VAL A 58 -20.56 5.37 2.17
N VAL A 59 -20.35 5.25 3.49
CA VAL A 59 -19.58 4.15 4.08
C VAL A 59 -20.24 2.80 3.80
N ILE A 60 -21.57 2.70 3.96
CA ILE A 60 -22.31 1.47 3.64
C ILE A 60 -22.13 1.10 2.16
N LEU A 61 -22.30 2.05 1.24
CA LEU A 61 -22.12 1.80 -0.19
C LEU A 61 -20.68 1.39 -0.54
N LEU A 62 -19.68 1.99 0.13
CA LEU A 62 -18.28 1.59 -0.02
C LEU A 62 -18.04 0.16 0.46
N ILE A 63 -18.61 -0.23 1.60
CA ILE A 63 -18.51 -1.61 2.11
C ILE A 63 -19.12 -2.60 1.11
N VAL A 64 -20.27 -2.27 0.52
CA VAL A 64 -20.93 -3.09 -0.51
C VAL A 64 -20.03 -3.19 -1.75
N ALA A 65 -19.48 -2.08 -2.24
CA ALA A 65 -18.56 -2.09 -3.38
C ALA A 65 -17.32 -2.97 -3.11
N LEU A 66 -16.73 -2.86 -1.92
CA LEU A 66 -15.59 -3.69 -1.50
C LEU A 66 -15.97 -5.17 -1.43
N ALA A 67 -17.17 -5.51 -0.96
CA ALA A 67 -17.65 -6.89 -0.93
C ALA A 67 -17.78 -7.48 -2.35
N ILE A 68 -18.31 -6.70 -3.30
CA ILE A 68 -18.43 -7.11 -4.71
C ILE A 68 -17.04 -7.35 -5.34
N VAL A 69 -16.11 -6.42 -5.11
CA VAL A 69 -14.72 -6.56 -5.59
C VAL A 69 -14.03 -7.76 -4.95
N ALA A 70 -14.29 -8.04 -3.67
CA ALA A 70 -13.69 -9.19 -2.99
C ALA A 70 -14.19 -10.56 -3.50
N ILE A 71 -15.41 -10.62 -4.06
CA ILE A 71 -16.02 -11.82 -4.65
C ILE A 71 -15.60 -12.03 -6.13
N THR A 72 -14.95 -11.03 -6.73
CA THR A 72 -14.40 -11.05 -8.09
C THR A 72 -13.16 -11.96 -8.15
N ASN A 73 -12.81 -12.49 -9.34
CA ASN A 73 -11.64 -13.36 -9.50
C ASN A 73 -10.33 -12.71 -9.04
N GLN A 74 -10.22 -11.39 -9.19
CA GLN A 74 -9.05 -10.65 -8.72
C GLN A 74 -9.03 -10.56 -7.18
N GLY A 75 -10.21 -10.44 -6.55
CA GLY A 75 -10.36 -10.44 -5.10
C GLY A 75 -10.03 -11.79 -4.47
N THR A 76 -10.46 -12.89 -5.08
CA THR A 76 -10.09 -14.24 -4.62
C THR A 76 -8.60 -14.51 -4.78
N LYS A 77 -8.01 -14.15 -5.92
CA LYS A 77 -6.54 -14.20 -6.13
C LYS A 77 -5.77 -13.40 -5.09
N ALA A 78 -6.22 -12.18 -4.76
CA ALA A 78 -5.59 -11.36 -3.74
C ALA A 78 -5.66 -12.02 -2.35
N ARG A 79 -6.78 -12.65 -1.98
CA ARG A 79 -6.91 -13.38 -0.71
C ARG A 79 -5.98 -14.59 -0.62
N THR A 80 -5.86 -15.35 -1.69
CA THR A 80 -4.90 -16.47 -1.78
C THR A 80 -3.47 -15.94 -1.65
N PHE A 81 -3.13 -14.89 -2.41
CA PHE A 81 -1.82 -14.25 -2.33
C PHE A 81 -1.47 -13.73 -0.93
N LEU A 82 -2.43 -13.18 -0.19
CA LEU A 82 -2.22 -12.76 1.20
C LEU A 82 -1.93 -13.95 2.12
N THR A 83 -2.58 -15.09 1.87
CA THR A 83 -2.35 -16.33 2.63
C THR A 83 -0.95 -16.87 2.33
N ASP A 84 -0.58 -16.91 1.05
CA ASP A 84 0.75 -17.35 0.61
C ASP A 84 1.84 -16.41 1.13
N SER A 85 1.62 -15.09 1.09
CA SER A 85 2.53 -14.08 1.64
C SER A 85 2.78 -14.28 3.12
N ARG A 86 1.77 -14.70 3.90
CA ARG A 86 1.96 -15.03 5.33
C ARG A 86 2.86 -16.24 5.52
N THR A 87 2.84 -17.20 4.61
CA THR A 87 3.74 -18.37 4.68
C THR A 87 5.18 -17.98 4.34
N GLU A 88 5.39 -17.06 3.41
CA GLU A 88 6.72 -16.52 3.09
C GLU A 88 7.25 -15.57 4.17
N LEU A 89 6.39 -14.78 4.81
CA LEU A 89 6.76 -13.96 5.98
C LEU A 89 7.30 -14.80 7.14
N ARG A 90 6.90 -16.07 7.27
CA ARG A 90 7.46 -16.99 8.28
C ARG A 90 8.86 -17.46 7.94
N ARG A 91 9.30 -17.32 6.68
CA ARG A 91 10.68 -17.61 6.25
C ARG A 91 11.60 -16.41 6.45
N ILE A 92 11.06 -15.24 6.81
CA ILE A 92 11.88 -14.10 7.22
C ILE A 92 12.49 -14.44 8.57
N VAL A 93 13.78 -14.75 8.54
CA VAL A 93 14.61 -14.75 9.73
C VAL A 93 14.77 -13.28 10.12
N TRP A 94 13.98 -12.83 11.08
CA TRP A 94 14.15 -11.50 11.63
C TRP A 94 15.53 -11.41 12.28
N PRO A 95 16.30 -10.35 11.95
CA PRO A 95 17.65 -10.19 12.49
C PRO A 95 17.59 -10.22 14.01
N THR A 96 18.57 -10.86 14.62
CA THR A 96 18.67 -10.89 16.08
C THR A 96 18.85 -9.46 16.60
N ARG A 97 18.44 -9.19 17.86
CA ARG A 97 18.58 -7.84 18.45
C ARG A 97 20.02 -7.31 18.38
N GLN A 98 21.00 -8.20 18.41
CA GLN A 98 22.42 -7.86 18.30
C GLN A 98 22.80 -7.39 16.89
N GLU A 99 22.38 -8.10 15.85
CA GLU A 99 22.62 -7.72 14.44
C GLU A 99 21.92 -6.39 14.08
N ALA A 100 20.67 -6.23 14.54
CA ALA A 100 19.91 -4.99 14.34
C ALA A 100 20.57 -3.80 15.05
N MET A 101 21.09 -4.00 16.25
CA MET A 101 21.79 -2.94 17.00
C MET A 101 23.14 -2.60 16.37
N GLN A 102 23.90 -3.59 15.89
CA GLN A 102 25.18 -3.36 15.21
C GLN A 102 24.99 -2.49 13.96
N THR A 103 24.03 -2.85 13.11
CA THR A 103 23.73 -2.08 11.90
C THR A 103 23.21 -0.68 12.22
N THR A 104 22.36 -0.53 13.23
CA THR A 104 21.88 0.78 13.70
C THR A 104 23.02 1.66 14.23
N LEU A 105 23.94 1.10 15.03
CA LEU A 105 25.09 1.84 15.56
C LEU A 105 26.06 2.27 14.45
N ILE A 106 26.27 1.42 13.43
CA ILE A 106 27.06 1.79 12.24
C ILE A 106 26.42 2.99 11.54
N VAL A 107 25.11 2.93 11.24
CA VAL A 107 24.39 4.03 10.58
C VAL A 107 24.41 5.30 11.43
N LEU A 108 24.23 5.17 12.75
CA LEU A 108 24.28 6.30 13.69
C LEU A 108 25.67 6.95 13.69
N GLY A 109 26.74 6.15 13.72
CA GLY A 109 28.12 6.66 13.62
C GLY A 109 28.37 7.43 12.32
N VAL A 110 27.95 6.88 11.17
CA VAL A 110 28.07 7.56 9.88
C VAL A 110 27.24 8.85 9.85
N THR A 111 26.02 8.83 10.38
CA THR A 111 25.13 10.01 10.42
C THR A 111 25.72 11.12 11.28
N VAL A 112 26.26 10.78 12.46
CA VAL A 112 26.95 11.74 13.34
C VAL A 112 28.16 12.34 12.64
N LEU A 113 28.99 11.51 12.00
CA LEU A 113 30.16 11.97 11.25
C LEU A 113 29.78 12.97 10.16
N VAL A 114 28.80 12.62 9.32
CA VAL A 114 28.33 13.50 8.23
C VAL A 114 27.73 14.79 8.80
N SER A 115 26.92 14.70 9.86
CA SER A 115 26.31 15.87 10.50
C SER A 115 27.36 16.84 11.06
N LEU A 116 28.45 16.31 11.63
CA LEU A 116 29.53 17.12 12.18
C LEU A 116 30.35 17.80 11.07
N ILE A 117 30.62 17.10 9.97
CA ILE A 117 31.31 17.64 8.80
C ILE A 117 30.51 18.78 8.18
N LEU A 118 29.21 18.57 7.95
CA LEU A 118 28.33 19.61 7.43
C LEU A 118 28.28 20.80 8.39
N TRP A 119 27.96 20.57 9.66
CA TRP A 119 27.93 21.64 10.66
C TRP A 119 29.22 22.47 10.72
N GLY A 120 30.39 21.83 10.64
CA GLY A 120 31.68 22.52 10.61
C GLY A 120 31.86 23.36 9.35
N LEU A 121 31.54 22.81 8.17
CA LEU A 121 31.64 23.49 6.89
C LEU A 121 30.67 24.68 6.82
N ASP A 122 29.40 24.47 7.19
CA ASP A 122 28.38 25.52 7.26
C ASP A 122 28.81 26.66 8.21
N SER A 123 29.37 26.31 9.38
CA SER A 123 29.86 27.31 10.35
C SER A 123 31.03 28.14 9.79
N ILE A 124 31.96 27.51 9.06
CA ILE A 124 33.08 28.21 8.43
C ILE A 124 32.58 29.14 7.33
N ILE A 125 31.67 28.67 6.47
CA ILE A 125 31.09 29.49 5.40
C ILE A 125 30.38 30.72 5.98
N VAL A 126 29.53 30.53 7.00
CA VAL A 126 28.83 31.63 7.66
C VAL A 126 29.81 32.62 8.29
N SER A 127 30.84 32.12 8.99
CA SER A 127 31.86 32.97 9.58
C SER A 127 32.57 33.85 8.55
N ILE A 128 32.96 33.27 7.40
CA ILE A 128 33.60 34.00 6.30
C ILE A 128 32.66 35.04 5.69
N ILE A 129 31.39 34.68 5.44
CA ILE A 129 30.41 35.59 4.87
C ILE A 129 30.15 36.77 5.82
N THR A 130 29.97 36.50 7.11
CA THR A 130 29.77 37.55 8.12
C THR A 130 30.99 38.45 8.21
N PHE A 131 32.20 37.89 8.27
CA PHE A 131 33.45 38.67 8.29
C PHE A 131 33.59 39.58 7.07
N LEU A 132 33.32 39.08 5.86
CA LEU A 132 33.35 39.88 4.63
C LEU A 132 32.26 40.97 4.60
N THR A 133 31.10 40.70 5.20
CA THR A 133 30.00 41.65 5.27
C THR A 133 30.29 42.77 6.28
N ASP A 134 30.84 42.41 7.43
CA ASP A 134 31.24 43.36 8.49
C ASP A 134 32.41 44.24 8.05
N LEU A 135 33.29 43.74 7.17
CA LEU A 135 34.40 44.51 6.57
C LEU A 135 33.93 45.56 5.55
N ARG A 136 32.68 45.44 5.07
CA ARG A 136 32.04 46.37 4.12
C ARG A 136 31.07 47.33 4.83
N PHE A 137 31.41 47.75 6.04
CA PHE A 137 30.91 48.92 6.75
C PHE A 137 32.06 49.52 7.57
#